data_AF-A0A914C981-F1
#
_entry.id   AF-A0A914C981-F1
#
_cell.length_a   1.000
_cell.length_b   1.000
_cell.length_c   1.000
_cell.angle_alpha   90.00
_cell.angle_beta   90.00
_cell.angle_gamma   90.00
#
_symmetry.space_group_name_H-M   'P 1'
#
loop_
_entity.id
_entity.type
_entity.pdbx_description
1 polymer ?
#
loop_
_entity_poly.entity_id
_entity_poly.type
_entity_poly.pdbx_seq_one_letter_code
_entity_poly.pdbx_strand_id
1 'polypeptide(L)'
;MHFIRQLFGANDDSKPCDPNNKERGYHHGTEIWYPNGMKPNDSYYECTGNPTGEDFFCSDSLSFELSKYQTYISDHRHYFDHKVPAYGKLGCESRHGRKFA
;
A
#
# COMPACT_ATOMS: atom_id res chain seq x y z
N MET A 1 2.41 2.28 1.81
CA MET A 1 1.99 1.04 1.11
C MET A 1 2.86 0.89 -0.13
N HIS A 2 3.20 -0.32 -0.56
CA HIS A 2 3.75 -0.51 -1.91
C HIS A 2 2.55 -0.94 -2.78
N PHE A 3 1.97 -0.03 -3.55
CA PHE A 3 1.01 -0.39 -4.59
C PHE A 3 1.84 -0.78 -5.81
N ILE A 4 2.21 -2.05 -5.82
CA ILE A 4 3.10 -2.57 -6.84
C ILE A 4 2.25 -3.05 -8.01
N ARG A 5 2.60 -2.67 -9.24
CA ARG A 5 1.95 -3.19 -10.45
C ARG A 5 1.97 -4.71 -10.43
N GLN A 6 0.80 -5.33 -10.54
CA GLN A 6 0.67 -6.75 -10.80
C GLN A 6 1.21 -7.04 -12.21
N LEU A 7 2.46 -7.48 -12.29
CA LEU A 7 3.06 -7.89 -13.56
C LEU A 7 2.44 -9.21 -14.03
N PHE A 8 1.62 -9.13 -15.09
CA PHE A 8 1.39 -10.24 -16.00
C PHE A 8 2.07 -9.92 -17.33
N GLY A 9 3.34 -10.31 -17.50
CA GLY A 9 4.02 -10.33 -18.81
C GLY A 9 4.82 -9.09 -19.19
N ALA A 10 5.69 -9.27 -20.19
CA ALA A 10 6.80 -8.38 -20.58
C ALA A 10 6.41 -7.08 -21.32
N ASN A 11 5.14 -6.68 -21.31
CA ASN A 11 4.68 -5.39 -21.82
C ASN A 11 3.78 -4.77 -20.75
N ASP A 12 4.26 -3.70 -20.12
CA ASP A 12 3.52 -2.98 -19.08
C ASP A 12 2.48 -2.05 -19.74
N ASP A 13 1.33 -2.64 -20.07
CA ASP A 13 0.15 -1.92 -20.54
C ASP A 13 -0.72 -1.41 -19.37
N SER A 14 -0.17 -1.29 -18.15
CA SER A 14 -1.01 -0.89 -17.01
C SER A 14 -1.51 0.54 -17.20
N LYS A 15 -2.83 0.67 -17.22
CA LYS A 15 -3.56 1.92 -17.34
C LYS A 15 -4.08 2.33 -15.97
N PRO A 16 -4.23 3.64 -15.72
CA PRO A 16 -4.73 4.08 -14.43
C PRO A 16 -6.17 3.57 -14.28
N CYS A 17 -6.50 3.13 -13.07
CA CYS A 17 -7.81 2.57 -12.79
C CYS A 17 -8.90 3.65 -12.94
N ASP A 18 -10.07 3.27 -13.48
CA ASP A 18 -11.20 4.19 -13.63
C ASP A 18 -12.01 4.25 -12.32
N PRO A 19 -12.15 5.44 -11.68
CA PRO A 19 -12.90 5.59 -10.43
C PRO A 19 -14.40 5.27 -10.57
N ASN A 20 -14.95 5.26 -11.79
CA ASN A 20 -16.37 4.96 -12.04
C ASN A 20 -16.62 3.46 -12.29
N ASN A 21 -15.58 2.67 -12.49
CA ASN A 21 -15.71 1.25 -12.74
C ASN A 21 -15.89 0.48 -11.42
N LYS A 22 -17.14 0.11 -11.13
CA LYS A 22 -17.50 -0.62 -9.89
C LYS A 22 -17.02 -2.07 -9.84
N GLU A 23 -16.53 -2.62 -10.95
CA GLU A 23 -16.04 -4.00 -11.05
C GLU A 23 -14.53 -4.10 -10.83
N ARG A 24 -13.82 -2.96 -10.75
CA ARG A 24 -12.38 -2.90 -10.55
C ARG A 24 -12.04 -2.08 -9.31
N GLY A 25 -10.89 -2.39 -8.71
CA GLY A 25 -10.33 -1.58 -7.64
C GLY A 25 -9.87 -0.23 -8.18
N TYR A 26 -10.11 0.82 -7.41
CA TYR A 26 -9.54 2.15 -7.60
C TYR A 26 -8.96 2.59 -6.25
N HIS A 27 -7.73 3.06 -6.25
CA HIS A 27 -7.05 3.53 -5.06
C HIS A 27 -7.62 4.90 -4.66
N HIS A 28 -8.33 4.93 -3.54
CA HIS A 28 -8.91 6.15 -3.00
C HIS A 28 -8.04 6.74 -1.88
N GLY A 29 -7.94 8.07 -1.85
CA GLY A 29 -7.18 8.82 -0.85
C GLY A 29 -5.76 9.18 -1.29
N THR A 30 -5.07 9.99 -0.50
CA THR A 30 -3.66 10.34 -0.73
C THR A 30 -2.77 9.20 -0.29
N GLU A 31 -1.94 8.70 -1.19
CA GLU A 31 -0.94 7.70 -0.85
C GLU A 31 0.29 8.35 -0.22
N ILE A 32 0.80 7.72 0.85
CA ILE A 32 2.15 7.95 1.37
C ILE A 32 3.02 6.74 1.03
N TRP A 33 4.06 6.98 0.23
CA TRP A 33 4.98 5.96 -0.23
C TRP A 33 6.36 6.11 0.41
N TYR A 34 6.90 4.99 0.88
CA TYR A 34 8.21 4.89 1.51
C TYR A 34 9.12 4.00 0.65
N PRO A 35 10.03 4.58 -0.14
CA PRO A 35 10.85 3.82 -1.08
C PRO A 35 12.01 3.04 -0.41
N ASN A 36 12.49 3.53 0.74
CA ASN A 36 13.77 3.09 1.33
C ASN A 36 13.62 2.48 2.74
N GLY A 37 12.40 2.36 3.25
CA GLY A 37 12.13 1.91 4.61
C GLY A 37 11.08 2.77 5.31
N MET A 38 10.54 2.24 6.40
CA MET A 38 9.49 2.88 7.20
C MET A 38 9.96 3.07 8.66
N LYS A 39 11.23 3.41 8.89
CA LYS A 39 11.71 3.79 10.23
C LYS A 39 11.30 5.23 10.56
N PRO A 40 11.32 5.61 11.84
CA PRO A 40 11.19 7.02 12.21
C PRO A 40 12.20 7.88 11.44
N ASN A 41 11.71 8.98 10.85
CA ASN A 41 12.49 9.92 10.02
C ASN A 41 12.94 9.41 8.65
N ASP A 42 12.56 8.21 8.23
CA ASP A 42 12.75 7.81 6.83
C ASP A 42 11.96 8.74 5.91
N SER A 43 12.55 9.07 4.77
CA SER A 43 11.91 9.91 3.75
C SER A 43 10.69 9.20 3.15
N TYR A 44 9.63 9.96 2.92
CA TYR A 44 8.45 9.51 2.21
C TYR A 44 8.09 10.46 1.08
N TYR A 45 7.30 9.96 0.14
CA TYR A 45 6.62 10.75 -0.87
C TYR A 45 5.13 10.80 -0.57
N GLU A 46 4.57 12.00 -0.61
CA GLU A 46 3.13 12.20 -0.68
C GLU A 46 2.74 12.18 -2.17
N CYS A 47 2.03 11.15 -2.59
CA CYS A 47 1.69 10.93 -4.00
C CYS A 47 0.50 11.81 -4.39
N THR A 48 0.78 13.05 -4.81
CA THR A 48 -0.22 14.02 -5.28
C THR A 48 -0.17 14.24 -6.78
N GLY A 49 0.56 13.39 -7.52
CA GLY A 49 0.68 13.49 -8.96
C GLY A 49 -0.59 13.09 -9.71
N ASN A 50 -0.45 13.04 -11.04
CA ASN A 50 -1.54 12.71 -11.94
C ASN A 50 -1.31 11.33 -12.59
N PRO A 51 -2.37 10.53 -12.77
CA PRO A 51 -3.74 10.78 -12.31
C PRO A 51 -3.88 10.64 -10.78
N THR A 52 -4.70 11.49 -10.17
CA THR A 52 -4.93 11.44 -8.72
C THR A 52 -5.44 10.06 -8.32
N GLY A 53 -4.87 9.49 -7.27
CA GLY A 53 -5.19 8.13 -6.81
C GLY A 53 -4.39 7.02 -7.50
N GLU A 54 -3.84 7.24 -8.70
CA GLU A 54 -3.14 6.22 -9.50
C GLU A 54 -1.86 6.83 -10.12
N ASP A 55 -1.06 7.51 -9.28
CA ASP A 55 0.12 8.26 -9.71
C ASP A 55 1.29 7.33 -10.07
N PHE A 56 1.50 7.15 -11.37
CA PHE A 56 2.56 6.30 -11.92
C PHE A 56 3.99 6.72 -11.61
N PHE A 57 4.21 7.89 -11.05
CA PHE A 57 5.53 8.33 -10.58
C PHE A 57 5.77 8.01 -9.10
N CYS A 58 4.77 7.46 -8.41
CA CYS A 58 4.87 7.01 -7.03
C CYS A 58 5.10 5.49 -6.95
N SER A 59 4.49 4.80 -5.98
CA SER A 59 4.70 3.35 -5.82
C SER A 59 4.19 2.53 -7.00
N ASP A 60 3.22 3.06 -7.76
CA ASP A 60 2.73 2.51 -9.03
C ASP A 60 3.83 2.44 -10.11
N SER A 61 5.01 3.04 -9.92
CA SER A 61 6.17 2.82 -10.82
C SER A 61 6.82 1.45 -10.64
N LEU A 62 6.53 0.74 -9.53
CA LEU A 62 7.22 -0.49 -9.15
C LEU A 62 6.54 -1.74 -9.73
N SER A 63 7.37 -2.75 -10.01
CA SER A 63 6.95 -4.06 -10.51
C SER A 63 6.85 -5.14 -9.44
N PHE A 64 5.80 -5.96 -9.45
CA PHE A 64 5.58 -7.00 -8.43
C PHE A 64 6.22 -8.32 -8.84
N GLU A 65 7.27 -8.70 -8.11
CA GLU A 65 7.90 -10.01 -8.29
C GLU A 65 7.27 -11.05 -7.36
N LEU A 66 6.48 -11.99 -7.89
CA LEU A 66 5.79 -13.02 -7.09
C LEU A 66 6.71 -13.82 -6.16
N SER A 67 7.97 -14.02 -6.53
CA SER A 67 8.98 -14.71 -5.70
C SER A 67 9.25 -14.00 -4.36
N LYS A 68 9.03 -12.67 -4.30
CA LYS A 68 9.24 -11.79 -3.14
C LYS A 68 7.97 -11.52 -2.36
N TYR A 69 6.88 -12.25 -2.63
CA TYR A 69 5.58 -12.06 -1.99
C TYR A 69 5.65 -11.93 -0.45
N GLN A 70 6.42 -12.80 0.21
CA GLN A 70 6.55 -12.77 1.67
C GLN A 70 7.24 -11.50 2.19
N THR A 71 8.24 -11.00 1.45
CA THR A 71 8.91 -9.74 1.76
C THR A 71 7.92 -8.57 1.67
N TYR A 72 7.14 -8.50 0.58
CA TYR A 72 6.15 -7.44 0.41
C TYR A 72 5.06 -7.46 1.48
N ILE A 73 4.60 -8.65 1.90
CA ILE A 73 3.65 -8.77 3.01
C ILE A 73 4.28 -8.33 4.33
N SER A 74 5.55 -8.64 4.58
CA SER A 74 6.26 -8.18 5.76
C SER A 74 6.36 -6.66 5.78
N ASP A 75 6.79 -6.05 4.68
CA ASP A 75 6.94 -4.59 4.54
C ASP A 75 5.60 -3.87 4.63
N HIS A 76 4.55 -4.41 3.99
CA HIS A 76 3.18 -3.88 4.07
C HIS A 76 2.64 -3.85 5.51
N ARG A 77 3.21 -4.65 6.41
CA ARG A 77 2.79 -4.75 7.82
C ARG A 77 3.72 -4.01 8.77
N HIS A 78 4.71 -3.27 8.28
CA HIS A 78 5.77 -2.66 9.09
C HIS A 78 5.79 -1.14 8.89
N TYR A 79 5.46 -0.36 9.92
CA TYR A 79 5.42 1.11 9.87
C TYR A 79 6.05 1.69 11.13
N PHE A 80 6.82 2.77 10.98
CA PHE A 80 7.56 3.45 12.06
C PHE A 80 8.42 2.49 12.90
N ASP A 81 9.07 1.54 12.25
CA ASP A 81 9.81 0.43 12.87
C ASP A 81 8.98 -0.56 13.71
N HIS A 82 7.67 -0.57 13.52
CA HIS A 82 6.73 -1.41 14.24
C HIS A 82 5.93 -2.32 13.31
N LYS A 83 5.83 -3.61 13.68
CA LYS A 83 4.91 -4.54 13.03
C LYS A 83 3.49 -4.24 13.48
N VAL A 84 2.71 -3.58 12.63
CA VAL A 84 1.31 -3.17 12.90
C VAL A 84 0.43 -4.33 13.40
N PRO A 85 0.54 -5.57 12.89
CA PRO A 85 -0.25 -6.69 13.42
C PRO A 85 -0.03 -7.00 14.90
N ALA A 86 1.08 -6.56 15.51
CA ALA A 86 1.33 -6.75 16.93
C ALA A 86 0.29 -6.03 17.81
N TYR A 87 -0.19 -4.85 17.39
CA TYR A 87 -1.19 -4.08 18.13
C TYR A 87 -2.58 -4.77 18.14
N GLY A 88 -2.92 -5.54 17.10
CA GLY A 88 -4.20 -6.26 17.02
C GLY A 88 -4.21 -7.60 17.76
N LYS A 89 -3.04 -8.22 18.00
CA LYS A 89 -2.94 -9.56 18.62
C LYS A 89 -3.33 -9.59 20.10
N LEU A 90 -3.18 -8.47 20.80
CA LEU A 90 -3.56 -8.36 22.22
C LEU A 90 -5.06 -8.08 22.42
N GLY A 91 -5.82 -7.98 21.33
CA GLY A 91 -7.19 -7.50 21.35
C GLY A 91 -7.26 -5.99 21.55
N CYS A 92 -8.41 -5.39 21.22
CA CYS A 92 -8.66 -4.00 21.54
C CYS A 92 -9.02 -3.89 23.03
N GLU A 93 -8.43 -2.94 23.75
CA GLU A 93 -8.89 -2.60 25.08
C GLU A 93 -10.36 -2.17 25.03
N SER A 94 -11.17 -2.70 25.93
CA SER A 94 -12.63 -2.52 25.97
C SER A 94 -13.10 -1.07 26.21
N ARG A 95 -12.18 -0.11 26.30
CA ARG A 95 -12.48 1.30 26.58
C ARG A 95 -12.93 2.11 25.38
N HIS A 96 -12.89 1.56 24.17
CA HIS A 96 -13.51 2.15 22.98
C HIS A 96 -14.37 1.09 22.29
N GLY A 97 -15.65 1.06 22.66
CA GLY A 97 -16.60 0.03 22.23
C GLY A 97 -16.69 -0.11 20.71
N ARG A 98 -16.45 -1.32 20.23
CA ARG A 98 -17.48 -2.21 19.67
C ARG A 98 -16.91 -3.62 19.62
N LYS A 99 -17.48 -4.52 20.43
CA LYS A 99 -17.25 -5.96 20.30
C LYS A 99 -17.83 -6.38 18.95
N PHE A 100 -17.00 -6.89 18.06
CA PHE A 100 -17.49 -7.66 16.92
C PHE A 100 -17.79 -9.06 17.46
N ALA A 101 -19.08 -9.40 17.47
CA ALA A 101 -19.59 -10.75 17.70
C ALA A 101 -19.41 -11.60 16.44
#